data_AF-A0ABD3SAQ0-F1
#
_entry.id   AF-A0ABD3SAQ0-F1
#
_cell.length_a   1.000
_cell.length_b   1.000
_cell.length_c   1.000
_cell.angle_alpha   90.00
_cell.angle_beta   90.00
_cell.angle_gamma   90.00
#
_symmetry.space_group_name_H-M   'P 1'
#
loop_
_entity.id
_entity.type
_entity.pdbx_description
1 polymer ?
#
loop_
_entity_poly.entity_id
_entity_poly.type
_entity_poly.pdbx_seq_one_letter_code
_entity_poly.pdbx_strand_id
1 'polypeptide(L)'
;MRNRFDFLGGVIFEGCSVSNISIYEDAAVLQLADGRILSSRLIIDAMGNFSPVVRQIRRGRKPDGVCLVVGSCCRGFKENSTSDVIFSSASVKKVGNSEAQYFWEAFPAGSGPLERTTYMFTYLYPEPESPLLEELLEDYWELMPKYQGVSFDDLEVLRVIYGIFPTYCDSPLPAAFDRVLQFGDASGIQSPVSFGGFGSLTRHLGRLTIGIHEAIENNFLDAESLSLLNPYMPNLSASWLFQRAMSGKKQSDVSPTFINELLFANFQSMEKLGDPVLRPFLQDVIQFGPLVKTLGLVMLNKPLIIPSIFKKVGLPVLLDWSGHFVMLGFYTFLSSFFDPVIRPWLSSFPAKTKYEWKRKLEAWKYGAGLDYSLNYLSESKKEE
;
A
#
# COMPACT_ATOMS: atom_id res chain seq x y z
N MET A 1 22.44 -3.47 -5.32
CA MET A 1 21.85 -4.22 -4.18
C MET A 1 22.44 -5.62 -4.08
N ARG A 2 22.35 -6.47 -5.11
CA ARG A 2 22.94 -7.81 -5.16
C ARG A 2 24.39 -7.89 -4.63
N ASN A 3 25.31 -7.16 -5.24
CA ASN A 3 26.73 -7.17 -4.83
C ASN A 3 26.93 -6.81 -3.35
N ARG A 4 26.08 -5.94 -2.78
CA ARG A 4 26.14 -5.58 -1.36
C ARG A 4 25.63 -6.72 -0.48
N PHE A 5 24.58 -7.43 -0.91
CA PHE A 5 24.07 -8.59 -0.20
C PHE A 5 25.10 -9.72 -0.18
N ASP A 6 25.71 -10.01 -1.35
CA ASP A 6 26.76 -11.02 -1.48
C ASP A 6 28.01 -10.66 -0.65
N PHE A 7 28.43 -9.39 -0.67
CA PHE A 7 29.55 -8.89 0.15
C PHE A 7 29.31 -9.07 1.65
N LEU A 8 28.06 -8.98 2.11
CA LEU A 8 27.67 -9.20 3.50
C LEU A 8 27.47 -10.70 3.85
N GLY A 9 27.85 -11.60 2.93
CA GLY A 9 27.74 -13.05 3.13
C GLY A 9 26.37 -13.63 2.79
N GLY A 10 25.49 -12.85 2.17
CA GLY A 10 24.22 -13.33 1.65
C GLY A 10 24.42 -14.32 0.50
N VAL A 11 23.52 -15.30 0.40
CA VAL A 11 23.53 -16.31 -0.66
C VAL A 11 22.23 -16.21 -1.44
N ILE A 12 22.32 -16.12 -2.78
CA ILE A 12 21.16 -16.02 -3.66
C ILE A 12 21.09 -17.28 -4.54
N PHE A 13 19.92 -17.92 -4.51
CA PHE A 13 19.59 -19.03 -5.41
C PHE A 13 18.61 -18.55 -6.49
N GLU A 14 19.12 -18.21 -7.66
CA GLU A 14 18.30 -17.76 -8.80
C GLU A 14 17.65 -18.93 -9.54
N GLY A 15 16.50 -18.69 -10.17
CA GLY A 15 15.77 -19.72 -10.91
C GLY A 15 15.20 -20.84 -10.02
N CYS A 16 15.10 -20.59 -8.71
CA CYS A 16 14.65 -21.57 -7.72
C CYS A 16 13.28 -21.17 -7.19
N SER A 17 12.34 -22.12 -7.20
CA SER A 17 11.03 -21.96 -6.55
C SER A 17 10.93 -22.84 -5.31
N VAL A 18 10.16 -22.39 -4.33
CA VAL A 18 9.85 -23.17 -3.12
C VAL A 18 8.66 -24.07 -3.43
N SER A 19 8.80 -25.38 -3.20
CA SER A 19 7.72 -26.35 -3.39
C SER A 19 6.94 -26.61 -2.10
N ASN A 20 7.63 -26.64 -0.96
CA ASN A 20 7.03 -26.93 0.33
C ASN A 20 7.76 -26.22 1.47
N ILE A 21 7.02 -25.90 2.54
CA ILE A 21 7.54 -25.39 3.80
C ILE A 21 7.00 -26.30 4.91
N SER A 22 7.90 -26.88 5.69
CA SER A 22 7.54 -27.68 6.88
C SER A 22 8.03 -26.98 8.13
N ILE A 23 7.12 -26.78 9.10
CA ILE A 23 7.40 -26.08 10.35
C ILE A 23 7.51 -27.10 11.48
N TYR A 24 8.59 -26.99 12.24
CA TYR A 24 8.91 -27.78 13.43
C TYR A 24 9.09 -26.85 14.63
N GLU A 25 9.17 -27.43 15.83
CA GLU A 25 9.34 -26.67 17.07
C GLU A 25 10.61 -25.81 17.07
N ASP A 26 11.71 -26.30 16.48
CA ASP A 26 13.03 -25.66 16.48
C ASP A 26 13.49 -25.13 15.11
N ALA A 27 12.83 -25.51 14.02
CA ALA A 27 13.23 -25.16 12.67
C ALA A 27 12.06 -24.97 11.70
N ALA A 28 12.30 -24.21 10.64
CA ALA A 28 11.49 -24.17 9.44
C ALA A 28 12.32 -24.70 8.26
N VAL A 29 11.76 -25.63 7.50
CA VAL A 29 12.46 -26.33 6.42
C VAL A 29 11.79 -26.01 5.10
N LEU A 30 12.55 -25.43 4.17
CA LEU A 30 12.14 -25.22 2.79
C LEU A 30 12.62 -26.38 1.93
N GLN A 31 11.70 -26.91 1.13
CA GLN A 31 12.03 -27.77 0.00
C GLN A 31 11.94 -26.91 -1.27
N LEU A 32 13.01 -26.92 -2.05
CA LEU A 32 13.04 -26.29 -3.37
C LEU A 32 12.52 -27.26 -4.43
N ALA A 33 12.01 -26.72 -5.54
CA ALA A 33 11.46 -27.51 -6.63
C ALA A 33 12.47 -28.45 -7.30
N ASP A 34 13.77 -28.18 -7.16
CA ASP A 34 14.85 -29.05 -7.64
C ASP A 34 15.29 -30.12 -6.62
N GLY A 35 14.58 -30.24 -5.50
CA GLY A 35 14.81 -31.25 -4.46
C GLY A 35 15.78 -30.83 -3.36
N ARG A 36 16.45 -29.67 -3.46
CA ARG A 36 17.29 -29.16 -2.37
C ARG A 36 16.46 -28.84 -1.13
N ILE A 37 17.06 -29.07 0.05
CA ILE A 37 16.44 -28.83 1.34
C ILE A 37 17.27 -27.80 2.09
N LEU A 38 16.61 -26.74 2.57
CA LEU A 38 17.21 -25.67 3.36
C LEU A 38 16.52 -25.60 4.71
N SER A 39 17.29 -25.64 5.80
CA SER A 39 16.78 -25.43 7.16
C SER A 39 17.09 -24.01 7.62
N SER A 40 16.13 -23.36 8.27
CA SER A 40 16.27 -22.04 8.85
C SER A 40 15.53 -21.92 10.19
N ARG A 41 15.82 -20.86 10.95
CA ARG A 41 15.07 -20.53 12.17
C ARG A 41 13.77 -19.79 11.87
N LEU A 42 13.79 -18.96 10.83
CA LEU A 42 12.69 -18.10 10.38
C LEU A 42 12.68 -18.07 8.84
N ILE A 43 11.49 -18.04 8.26
CA ILE A 43 11.23 -17.82 6.84
C ILE A 43 10.56 -16.46 6.70
N ILE A 44 11.11 -15.62 5.82
CA ILE A 44 10.50 -14.36 5.41
C ILE A 44 9.80 -14.61 4.08
N ASP A 45 8.47 -14.60 4.09
CA ASP A 45 7.65 -14.69 2.89
C ASP A 45 7.59 -13.31 2.21
N ALA A 46 8.44 -13.13 1.21
CA ALA A 46 8.48 -11.96 0.35
C ALA A 46 8.04 -12.29 -1.10
N MET A 47 7.14 -13.27 -1.29
CA MET A 47 6.68 -13.72 -2.61
C MET A 47 5.60 -12.82 -3.25
N GLY A 48 5.29 -11.69 -2.61
CA GLY A 48 4.36 -10.69 -3.11
C GLY A 48 2.88 -11.03 -2.91
N ASN A 49 2.00 -10.26 -3.57
CA ASN A 49 0.54 -10.36 -3.39
C ASN A 49 -0.05 -11.74 -3.70
N PHE A 50 0.63 -12.53 -4.55
CA PHE A 50 0.21 -13.86 -4.94
C PHE A 50 0.92 -14.99 -4.18
N SER A 51 1.57 -14.65 -3.05
CA SER A 51 2.24 -15.63 -2.19
C SER A 51 1.35 -16.87 -1.94
N PRO A 52 1.84 -18.09 -2.25
CA PRO A 52 1.13 -19.32 -1.92
C PRO A 52 0.87 -19.48 -0.42
N VAL A 53 1.76 -18.95 0.44
CA VAL A 53 1.58 -18.96 1.89
C VAL A 53 0.41 -18.06 2.27
N VAL A 54 0.36 -16.82 1.77
CA VAL A 54 -0.76 -15.89 2.00
C VAL A 54 -2.08 -16.48 1.53
N ARG A 55 -2.10 -17.17 0.38
CA ARG A 55 -3.31 -17.86 -0.12
C ARG A 55 -3.81 -18.94 0.85
N GLN A 56 -2.91 -19.68 1.50
CA GLN A 56 -3.26 -20.65 2.53
C GLN A 56 -3.82 -19.98 3.78
N ILE A 57 -3.16 -18.91 4.27
CA ILE A 57 -3.63 -18.15 5.44
C ILE A 57 -5.03 -17.59 5.20
N ARG A 58 -5.25 -17.00 4.03
CA ARG A 58 -6.54 -16.41 3.64
C ARG A 58 -7.57 -17.46 3.20
N ARG A 59 -7.19 -18.75 3.08
CA ARG A 59 -8.08 -19.87 2.70
C ARG A 59 -8.89 -19.61 1.42
N GLY A 60 -8.26 -18.99 0.42
CA GLY A 60 -8.93 -18.63 -0.83
C GLY A 60 -9.95 -17.50 -0.72
N ARG A 61 -9.97 -16.73 0.38
CA ARG A 61 -10.81 -15.54 0.52
C ARG A 61 -10.56 -14.59 -0.64
N LYS A 62 -11.66 -14.20 -1.28
CA LYS A 62 -11.69 -13.20 -2.34
C LYS A 62 -11.18 -11.85 -1.81
N PRO A 63 -10.35 -11.10 -2.58
CA PRO A 63 -9.96 -9.75 -2.22
C PRO A 63 -11.18 -8.83 -2.03
N ASP A 64 -11.08 -7.88 -1.12
CA ASP A 64 -12.13 -6.89 -0.87
C ASP A 64 -12.16 -5.80 -1.98
N GLY A 65 -11.05 -5.64 -2.69
CA GLY A 65 -10.88 -4.83 -3.89
C GLY A 65 -9.72 -5.33 -4.76
N VAL A 66 -9.62 -4.82 -5.98
CA VAL A 66 -8.49 -5.06 -6.88
C VAL A 66 -8.15 -3.79 -7.63
N CYS A 67 -6.85 -3.57 -7.85
CA CYS A 67 -6.37 -2.60 -8.82
C CYS A 67 -5.76 -3.32 -10.00
N LEU A 68 -6.19 -2.93 -11.20
CA LEU A 68 -5.57 -3.35 -12.44
C LEU A 68 -4.73 -2.18 -12.94
N VAL A 69 -3.47 -2.44 -13.25
CA VAL A 69 -2.56 -1.46 -13.84
C VAL A 69 -2.06 -1.97 -15.18
N VAL A 70 -1.93 -1.04 -16.11
CA VAL A 70 -1.19 -1.19 -17.36
C VAL A 70 -0.31 0.03 -17.54
N GLY A 71 0.75 -0.08 -18.32
CA GLY A 71 1.64 1.03 -18.53
C GLY A 71 2.82 0.70 -19.43
N SER A 72 3.68 1.69 -19.58
CA SER A 72 4.92 1.55 -20.32
C SER A 72 6.00 2.47 -19.77
N CYS A 73 7.24 2.09 -20.01
CA CYS A 73 8.38 2.99 -19.98
C CYS A 73 8.74 3.31 -21.43
N CYS A 74 8.70 4.59 -21.79
CA CYS A 74 9.01 5.07 -23.12
C CYS A 74 10.11 6.14 -23.07
N ARG A 75 10.90 6.22 -24.14
CA ARG A 75 11.89 7.27 -24.37
C ARG A 75 11.39 8.23 -25.45
N GLY A 76 11.63 9.52 -25.29
CA GLY A 76 11.25 10.56 -26.27
C GLY A 76 10.66 11.82 -25.66
N PHE A 77 10.47 11.86 -24.33
CA PHE A 77 9.88 12.99 -23.63
C PHE A 77 10.88 14.14 -23.50
N LYS A 78 10.60 15.28 -24.16
CA LYS A 78 11.47 16.47 -24.12
C LYS A 78 11.34 17.25 -22.81
N GLU A 79 10.12 17.36 -22.29
CA GLU A 79 9.82 17.99 -21.01
C GLU A 79 9.38 16.92 -20.00
N ASN A 80 10.28 16.53 -19.10
CA ASN A 80 10.08 15.38 -18.20
C ASN A 80 10.65 15.68 -16.80
N SER A 81 10.26 16.81 -16.22
CA SER A 81 10.71 17.26 -14.89
C SER A 81 9.63 17.14 -13.82
N THR A 82 8.38 16.88 -14.20
CA THR A 82 7.23 16.79 -13.31
C THR A 82 6.72 15.36 -13.19
N SER A 83 5.94 15.11 -12.14
CA SER A 83 5.33 13.82 -11.86
C SER A 83 3.86 13.98 -11.52
N ASP A 84 3.05 13.03 -11.97
CA ASP A 84 1.63 12.93 -11.61
C ASP A 84 1.47 11.76 -10.64
N VAL A 85 1.11 12.07 -9.40
CA VAL A 85 0.88 11.06 -8.35
C VAL A 85 -0.47 10.38 -8.51
N ILE A 86 -1.49 11.14 -8.93
CA ILE A 86 -2.79 10.60 -9.32
C ILE A 86 -3.51 11.66 -10.15
N PHE A 87 -3.82 11.31 -11.40
CA PHE A 87 -4.57 12.18 -12.31
C PHE A 87 -5.81 11.45 -12.84
N SER A 88 -6.94 12.14 -12.88
CA SER A 88 -8.16 11.62 -13.50
C SER A 88 -8.97 12.77 -14.10
N SER A 89 -9.37 12.60 -15.36
CA SER A 89 -10.25 13.52 -16.09
C SER A 89 -11.38 12.80 -16.84
N ALA A 90 -11.32 11.47 -16.92
CA ALA A 90 -12.35 10.66 -17.56
C ALA A 90 -13.60 10.54 -16.67
N SER A 91 -14.77 10.36 -17.26
CA SER A 91 -15.92 9.82 -16.52
C SER A 91 -15.78 8.30 -16.39
N VAL A 92 -16.48 7.73 -15.41
CA VAL A 92 -16.68 6.28 -15.36
C VAL A 92 -17.24 5.81 -16.70
N LYS A 93 -16.61 4.80 -17.27
CA LYS A 93 -16.99 4.24 -18.57
C LYS A 93 -17.02 2.72 -18.52
N LYS A 94 -17.75 2.16 -19.47
CA LYS A 94 -17.78 0.73 -19.70
C LYS A 94 -16.44 0.25 -20.27
N VAL A 95 -15.89 -0.81 -19.68
CA VAL A 95 -14.69 -1.51 -20.14
C VAL A 95 -15.00 -3.00 -20.10
N GLY A 96 -14.96 -3.66 -21.25
CA GLY A 96 -15.46 -5.03 -21.39
C GLY A 96 -16.91 -5.15 -20.88
N ASN A 97 -17.12 -5.97 -19.85
CA ASN A 97 -18.42 -6.18 -19.20
C ASN A 97 -18.57 -5.47 -17.84
N SER A 98 -17.63 -4.59 -17.48
CA SER A 98 -17.61 -3.84 -16.23
C SER A 98 -17.65 -2.33 -16.43
N GLU A 99 -17.70 -1.58 -15.33
CA GLU A 99 -17.54 -0.13 -15.30
C GLU A 99 -16.21 0.20 -14.61
N ALA A 100 -15.41 1.06 -15.21
CA ALA A 100 -14.11 1.44 -14.70
C ALA A 100 -13.93 2.97 -14.74
N GLN A 101 -13.21 3.47 -13.74
CA GLN A 101 -12.63 4.82 -13.75
C GLN A 101 -11.14 4.68 -14.02
N TYR A 102 -10.62 5.42 -15.00
CA TYR A 102 -9.19 5.45 -15.27
C TYR A 102 -8.50 6.57 -14.52
N PHE A 103 -7.40 6.20 -13.89
CA PHE A 103 -6.46 7.08 -13.24
C PHE A 103 -5.10 6.93 -13.92
N TRP A 104 -4.32 7.99 -13.85
CA TRP A 104 -2.99 8.05 -14.43
C TRP A 104 -1.96 8.40 -13.39
N GLU A 105 -0.79 7.80 -13.56
CA GLU A 105 0.42 8.07 -12.80
C GLU A 105 1.56 8.19 -13.80
N ALA A 106 2.44 9.16 -13.62
CA ALA A 106 3.58 9.30 -14.52
C ALA A 106 4.77 9.97 -13.87
N PHE A 107 5.95 9.39 -14.07
CA PHE A 107 7.18 9.80 -13.42
C PHE A 107 8.36 9.72 -14.40
N PRO A 108 9.33 10.65 -14.33
CA PRO A 108 10.61 10.49 -14.99
C PRO A 108 11.28 9.19 -14.53
N ALA A 109 11.77 8.40 -15.46
CA ALA A 109 12.47 7.15 -15.15
C ALA A 109 13.90 7.46 -14.68
N GLY A 110 14.40 6.69 -13.70
CA GLY A 110 15.77 6.84 -13.20
C GLY A 110 16.86 6.47 -14.21
N SER A 111 16.49 5.90 -15.36
CA SER A 111 17.41 5.46 -16.42
C SER A 111 17.78 6.54 -17.43
N GLY A 112 17.07 7.68 -17.46
CA GLY A 112 17.47 8.83 -18.29
C GLY A 112 16.45 9.97 -18.30
N PRO A 113 16.88 11.21 -18.60
CA PRO A 113 16.02 12.39 -18.55
C PRO A 113 14.89 12.38 -19.59
N LEU A 114 15.06 11.66 -20.70
CA LEU A 114 14.07 11.53 -21.77
C LEU A 114 13.13 10.33 -21.59
N GLU A 115 13.32 9.56 -20.52
CA GLU A 115 12.58 8.33 -20.27
C GLU A 115 11.52 8.59 -19.21
N ARG A 116 10.29 8.19 -19.48
CA ARG A 116 9.15 8.39 -18.58
C ARG A 116 8.38 7.08 -18.44
N THR A 117 8.02 6.76 -17.21
CA THR A 117 7.13 5.65 -16.93
C THR A 117 5.73 6.21 -16.76
N THR A 118 4.77 5.67 -17.51
CA THR A 118 3.38 6.09 -17.50
C THR A 118 2.49 4.89 -17.21
N TYR A 119 1.67 4.99 -16.18
CA TYR A 119 0.69 4.00 -15.78
C TYR A 119 -0.73 4.52 -16.00
N MET A 120 -1.61 3.64 -16.42
CA MET A 120 -3.06 3.79 -16.32
C MET A 120 -3.59 2.66 -15.45
N PHE A 121 -4.45 2.99 -14.50
CA PHE A 121 -4.99 2.00 -13.58
C PHE A 121 -6.44 2.26 -13.23
N THR A 122 -7.08 1.25 -12.65
CA THR A 122 -8.46 1.32 -12.18
C THR A 122 -8.68 0.50 -10.93
N TYR A 123 -9.51 1.01 -10.02
CA TYR A 123 -9.98 0.28 -8.84
C TYR A 123 -11.31 -0.39 -9.13
N LEU A 124 -11.42 -1.66 -8.74
CA LEU A 124 -12.59 -2.48 -9.02
C LEU A 124 -12.96 -3.34 -7.83
N TYR A 125 -14.23 -3.77 -7.85
CA TYR A 125 -14.63 -4.97 -7.16
C TYR A 125 -14.23 -6.17 -8.01
N PRO A 126 -13.51 -7.16 -7.44
CA PRO A 126 -13.17 -8.35 -8.20
C PRO A 126 -14.48 -9.06 -8.53
N GLU A 127 -14.80 -9.25 -9.80
CA GLU A 127 -15.99 -9.94 -10.29
C GLU A 127 -15.59 -10.76 -11.54
N PRO A 128 -16.30 -11.84 -11.89
CA PRO A 128 -16.00 -12.59 -13.12
C PRO A 128 -15.99 -11.71 -14.37
N GLU A 129 -16.81 -10.66 -14.38
CA GLU A 129 -16.92 -9.68 -15.46
C GLU A 129 -15.93 -8.51 -15.35
N SER A 130 -15.00 -8.53 -14.39
CA SER A 130 -13.95 -7.51 -14.31
C SER A 130 -13.16 -7.42 -15.63
N PRO A 131 -12.72 -6.22 -16.05
CA PRO A 131 -11.96 -6.04 -17.28
C PRO A 131 -10.71 -6.91 -17.32
N LEU A 132 -10.34 -7.33 -18.54
CA LEU A 132 -9.08 -8.00 -18.80
C LEU A 132 -7.93 -6.98 -18.86
N LEU A 133 -6.70 -7.43 -18.54
CA LEU A 133 -5.52 -6.56 -18.65
C LEU A 133 -5.27 -6.14 -20.10
N GLU A 134 -5.58 -7.02 -21.04
CA GLU A 134 -5.51 -6.79 -22.48
C GLU A 134 -6.46 -5.66 -22.90
N GLU A 135 -7.70 -5.65 -22.41
CA GLU A 135 -8.67 -4.58 -22.69
C GLU A 135 -8.17 -3.23 -22.15
N LEU A 136 -7.58 -3.22 -20.95
CA LEU A 136 -6.97 -2.01 -20.39
C LEU A 136 -5.76 -1.54 -21.21
N LEU A 137 -4.96 -2.47 -21.72
CA LEU A 137 -3.74 -2.17 -22.44
C LEU A 137 -4.06 -1.57 -23.82
N GLU A 138 -5.11 -2.01 -24.50
CA GLU A 138 -5.61 -1.38 -25.74
C GLU A 138 -6.04 0.06 -25.48
N ASP A 139 -6.88 0.28 -24.46
CA ASP A 139 -7.30 1.62 -24.05
C ASP A 139 -6.11 2.51 -23.64
N TYR A 140 -5.08 1.93 -23.01
CA TYR A 140 -3.87 2.65 -22.63
C TYR A 140 -3.14 3.22 -23.84
N TRP A 141 -2.92 2.42 -24.89
CA TRP A 141 -2.21 2.89 -26.08
C TRP A 141 -2.97 3.98 -26.83
N GLU A 142 -4.31 3.90 -26.85
CA GLU A 142 -5.15 4.94 -27.43
C GLU A 142 -5.08 6.26 -26.63
N LEU A 143 -5.14 6.17 -25.30
CA LEU A 143 -5.33 7.34 -24.44
C LEU A 143 -4.02 8.00 -23.98
N MET A 144 -2.93 7.23 -23.87
CA MET A 144 -1.66 7.70 -23.31
C MET A 144 -1.06 8.90 -24.07
N PRO A 145 -1.02 8.95 -25.42
CA PRO A 145 -0.48 10.09 -26.14
C PRO A 145 -1.21 11.39 -25.82
N LYS A 146 -2.54 11.33 -25.70
CA LYS A 146 -3.37 12.48 -25.32
C LYS A 146 -3.12 12.92 -23.88
N TYR A 147 -2.98 11.98 -22.95
CA TYR A 147 -2.68 12.28 -21.56
C TYR A 147 -1.30 12.95 -21.40
N GLN A 148 -0.27 12.41 -22.07
CA GLN A 148 1.08 12.96 -22.01
C GLN A 148 1.29 14.20 -22.89
N GLY A 149 0.37 14.51 -23.81
CA GLY A 149 0.50 15.62 -24.75
C GLY A 149 1.60 15.40 -25.80
N VAL A 150 1.80 14.15 -26.23
CA VAL A 150 2.86 13.75 -27.18
C VAL A 150 2.29 12.97 -28.37
N SER A 151 3.05 12.88 -29.46
CA SER A 151 2.77 11.91 -30.52
C SER A 151 3.32 10.54 -30.14
N PHE A 152 2.60 9.47 -30.43
CA PHE A 152 3.11 8.12 -30.20
C PHE A 152 4.31 7.79 -31.11
N ASP A 153 4.31 8.31 -32.34
CA ASP A 153 5.41 8.08 -33.31
C ASP A 153 6.75 8.69 -32.86
N ASP A 154 6.72 9.62 -31.90
CA ASP A 154 7.91 10.24 -31.33
C ASP A 154 8.51 9.42 -30.17
N LEU A 155 7.87 8.29 -29.80
CA LEU A 155 8.24 7.50 -28.63
C LEU A 155 8.84 6.14 -29.01
N GLU A 156 9.93 5.80 -28.33
CA GLU A 156 10.49 4.45 -28.31
C GLU A 156 9.98 3.70 -27.09
N VAL A 157 9.22 2.62 -27.28
CA VAL A 157 8.73 1.77 -26.18
C VAL A 157 9.88 0.90 -25.67
N LEU A 158 10.32 1.14 -24.43
CA LEU A 158 11.40 0.38 -23.78
C LEU A 158 10.86 -0.83 -23.02
N ARG A 159 9.68 -0.70 -22.41
CA ARG A 159 9.04 -1.74 -21.61
C ARG A 159 7.54 -1.55 -21.56
N VAL A 160 6.81 -2.66 -21.62
CA VAL A 160 5.37 -2.72 -21.30
C VAL A 160 5.21 -3.31 -19.90
N ILE A 161 4.28 -2.76 -19.12
CA ILE A 161 4.03 -3.11 -17.73
C ILE A 161 2.55 -3.41 -17.56
N TYR A 162 2.23 -4.45 -16.81
CA TYR A 162 0.87 -4.76 -16.39
C TYR A 162 0.90 -5.49 -15.06
N GLY A 163 -0.17 -5.38 -14.28
CA GLY A 163 -0.22 -5.96 -12.96
C GLY A 163 -1.62 -5.98 -12.35
N ILE A 164 -1.81 -6.91 -11.42
CA ILE A 164 -3.03 -7.06 -10.64
C ILE A 164 -2.64 -6.98 -9.17
N PHE A 165 -3.22 -6.02 -8.46
CA PHE A 165 -2.98 -5.81 -7.03
C PHE A 165 -4.25 -6.08 -6.24
N PRO A 166 -4.38 -7.26 -5.61
CA PRO A 166 -5.49 -7.51 -4.69
C PRO A 166 -5.33 -6.67 -3.41
N THR A 167 -6.45 -6.16 -2.90
CA THR A 167 -6.52 -5.50 -1.59
C THR A 167 -7.41 -6.27 -0.64
N TYR A 168 -7.01 -6.28 0.62
CA TYR A 168 -7.76 -6.88 1.72
C TYR A 168 -7.87 -5.85 2.84
N CYS A 169 -9.08 -5.56 3.33
CA CYS A 169 -9.31 -4.62 4.43
C CYS A 169 -8.60 -5.07 5.71
N ASP A 170 -8.58 -6.39 5.89
CA ASP A 170 -7.89 -7.08 6.98
C ASP A 170 -6.41 -7.28 6.61
N SER A 171 -5.69 -6.15 6.60
CA SER A 171 -4.24 -6.05 6.41
C SER A 171 -3.66 -4.93 7.30
N PRO A 172 -2.39 -5.00 7.76
CA PRO A 172 -1.41 -6.06 7.50
C PRO A 172 -1.83 -7.44 8.04
N LEU A 173 -1.39 -8.50 7.36
CA LEU A 173 -1.76 -9.88 7.69
C LEU A 173 -0.94 -10.39 8.89
N PRO A 174 -1.59 -10.82 9.99
CA PRO A 174 -0.91 -11.48 11.10
C PRO A 174 -0.26 -12.79 10.66
N ALA A 175 0.81 -13.19 11.35
CA ALA A 175 1.46 -14.46 11.09
C ALA A 175 0.56 -15.62 11.56
N ALA A 176 0.26 -16.56 10.67
CA ALA A 176 -0.59 -17.72 10.99
C ALA A 176 0.20 -18.97 11.37
N PHE A 177 1.51 -18.97 11.13
CA PHE A 177 2.39 -20.11 11.36
C PHE A 177 3.61 -19.67 12.15
N ASP A 178 4.07 -20.54 13.04
CA ASP A 178 5.36 -20.34 13.69
C ASP A 178 6.46 -20.27 12.61
N ARG A 179 7.46 -19.42 12.86
CA ARG A 179 8.66 -19.31 12.04
C ARG A 179 8.40 -18.88 10.57
N VAL A 180 7.24 -18.34 10.26
CA VAL A 180 6.94 -17.74 8.94
C VAL A 180 6.36 -16.34 9.12
N LEU A 181 7.01 -15.34 8.53
CA LEU A 181 6.56 -13.95 8.57
C LEU A 181 6.34 -13.42 7.15
N GLN A 182 5.14 -12.91 6.89
CA GLN A 182 4.85 -12.19 5.64
C GLN A 182 5.53 -10.83 5.63
N PHE A 183 6.11 -10.46 4.49
CA PHE A 183 6.89 -9.23 4.32
C PHE A 183 6.63 -8.57 2.96
N GLY A 184 6.63 -7.23 2.96
CA GLY A 184 6.30 -6.45 1.76
C GLY A 184 4.88 -6.70 1.29
N ASP A 185 4.69 -6.85 -0.02
CA ASP A 185 3.37 -7.08 -0.62
C ASP A 185 2.63 -8.30 -0.05
N ALA A 186 3.36 -9.34 0.37
CA ALA A 186 2.77 -10.53 1.01
C ALA A 186 2.13 -10.21 2.37
N SER A 187 2.62 -9.19 3.09
CA SER A 187 2.00 -8.78 4.36
C SER A 187 0.79 -7.87 4.15
N GLY A 188 0.58 -7.32 2.96
CA GLY A 188 -0.51 -6.37 2.71
C GLY A 188 -0.34 -5.03 3.42
N ILE A 189 0.90 -4.63 3.75
CA ILE A 189 1.18 -3.38 4.47
C ILE A 189 1.15 -2.14 3.56
N GLN A 190 1.05 -2.34 2.25
CA GLN A 190 0.92 -1.28 1.25
C GLN A 190 -0.47 -0.62 1.29
N SER A 191 -0.51 0.67 0.94
CA SER A 191 -1.74 1.44 0.79
C SER A 191 -2.67 0.82 -0.27
N PRO A 192 -3.97 0.65 0.00
CA PRO A 192 -4.95 0.25 -1.01
C PRO A 192 -5.30 1.37 -2.00
N VAL A 193 -4.74 2.58 -1.81
CA VAL A 193 -4.90 3.72 -2.72
C VAL A 193 -3.74 3.77 -3.71
N SER A 194 -2.53 4.16 -3.30
CA SER A 194 -1.40 4.27 -4.25
C SER A 194 -0.81 2.93 -4.69
N PHE A 195 -1.06 1.84 -3.97
CA PHE A 195 -0.34 0.57 -4.13
C PHE A 195 1.19 0.69 -4.03
N GLY A 196 1.69 1.76 -3.41
CA GLY A 196 3.11 2.04 -3.24
C GLY A 196 3.80 1.10 -2.24
N GLY A 197 3.95 -0.18 -2.60
CA GLY A 197 4.57 -1.19 -1.74
C GLY A 197 6.00 -0.85 -1.33
N PHE A 198 6.78 -0.29 -2.25
CA PHE A 198 8.14 0.18 -1.94
C PHE A 198 8.15 1.33 -0.93
N GLY A 199 7.29 2.34 -1.10
CA GLY A 199 7.19 3.48 -0.19
C GLY A 199 6.72 3.08 1.22
N SER A 200 5.75 2.16 1.30
CA SER A 200 5.35 1.56 2.59
C SER A 200 6.52 0.79 3.22
N LEU A 201 7.23 -0.02 2.43
CA LEU A 201 8.34 -0.81 2.93
C LEU A 201 9.49 0.04 3.46
N THR A 202 9.90 1.10 2.76
CA THR A 202 10.99 1.99 3.22
C THR A 202 10.66 2.64 4.56
N ARG A 203 9.40 3.02 4.78
CA ARG A 203 8.92 3.54 6.08
C ARG A 203 8.99 2.49 7.18
N HIS A 204 8.61 1.25 6.88
CA HIS A 204 8.55 0.17 7.88
C HIS A 204 9.86 -0.59 8.07
N LEU A 205 10.84 -0.43 7.17
CA LEU A 205 12.07 -1.23 7.15
C LEU A 205 12.83 -1.17 8.48
N GLY A 206 12.93 0.01 9.08
CA GLY A 206 13.61 0.20 10.37
C GLY A 206 12.97 -0.62 11.49
N ARG A 207 11.66 -0.48 11.69
CA ARG A 207 10.93 -1.22 12.75
C ARG A 207 10.93 -2.73 12.49
N LEU A 208 10.77 -3.15 11.24
CA LEU A 208 10.70 -4.56 10.87
C LEU A 208 12.06 -5.24 11.04
N THR A 209 13.15 -4.60 10.60
CA THR A 209 14.50 -5.17 10.77
C THR A 209 14.84 -5.35 12.24
N ILE A 210 14.60 -4.32 13.07
CA ILE A 210 14.86 -4.38 14.52
C ILE A 210 13.98 -5.45 15.16
N GLY A 211 12.69 -5.49 14.83
CA GLY A 211 11.76 -6.44 15.42
C GLY A 211 12.04 -7.89 15.02
N ILE A 212 12.37 -8.14 13.75
CA ILE A 212 12.77 -9.47 13.27
C ILE A 212 14.06 -9.92 13.96
N HIS A 213 15.04 -9.02 14.09
CA HIS A 213 16.29 -9.32 14.78
C HIS A 213 16.05 -9.71 16.24
N GLU A 214 15.29 -8.90 17.00
CA GLU A 214 14.94 -9.19 18.39
C GLU A 214 14.18 -10.52 18.53
N ALA A 215 13.27 -10.82 17.61
CA ALA A 215 12.51 -12.08 17.59
C ALA A 215 13.42 -13.29 17.35
N ILE A 216 14.38 -13.19 16.42
CA ILE A 216 15.37 -14.24 16.16
C ILE A 216 16.31 -14.40 17.36
N GLU A 217 16.84 -13.32 17.93
CA GLU A 217 17.77 -13.41 19.06
C GLU A 217 17.16 -14.09 20.29
N ASN A 218 15.89 -13.79 20.59
CA ASN A 218 15.21 -14.30 21.77
C ASN A 218 14.32 -15.52 21.50
N ASN A 219 14.33 -16.04 20.27
CA ASN A 219 13.49 -17.15 19.82
C ASN A 219 11.97 -16.89 20.00
N PHE A 220 11.52 -15.65 19.83
CA PHE A 220 10.10 -15.27 19.78
C PHE A 220 9.55 -15.47 18.37
N LEU A 221 9.65 -16.71 17.89
CA LEU A 221 9.33 -17.11 16.52
C LEU A 221 8.00 -17.87 16.45
N ASP A 222 7.21 -17.85 17.52
CA ASP A 222 5.82 -18.27 17.52
C ASP A 222 4.94 -17.30 16.71
N ALA A 223 3.83 -17.80 16.17
CA ALA A 223 2.90 -17.04 15.33
C ALA A 223 2.36 -15.78 16.03
N GLU A 224 2.12 -15.84 17.34
CA GLU A 224 1.64 -14.70 18.14
C GLU A 224 2.68 -13.57 18.16
N SER A 225 3.95 -13.90 18.41
CA SER A 225 5.05 -12.93 18.45
C SER A 225 5.36 -12.32 17.10
N LEU A 226 5.32 -13.13 16.05
CA LEU A 226 5.55 -12.69 14.68
C LEU A 226 4.40 -11.80 14.20
N SER A 227 3.16 -12.07 14.63
CA SER A 227 1.99 -11.23 14.33
C SER A 227 2.15 -9.79 14.82
N LEU A 228 2.89 -9.56 15.89
CA LEU A 228 3.14 -8.21 16.40
C LEU A 228 4.01 -7.36 15.44
N LEU A 229 4.69 -7.97 14.47
CA LEU A 229 5.45 -7.26 13.42
C LEU A 229 4.54 -6.76 12.29
N ASN A 230 3.37 -7.36 12.11
CA ASN A 230 2.32 -6.94 11.19
C ASN A 230 1.05 -6.58 11.98
N PRO A 231 1.11 -5.53 12.83
CA PRO A 231 -0.02 -5.18 13.68
C PRO A 231 -1.15 -4.56 12.86
N TYR A 232 -2.35 -4.51 13.45
CA TYR A 232 -3.44 -3.70 12.94
C TYR A 232 -3.01 -2.23 12.76
N MET A 233 -3.32 -1.66 11.59
CA MET A 233 -2.96 -0.30 11.21
C MET A 233 -4.22 0.51 10.83
N PRO A 234 -4.82 1.27 11.77
CA PRO A 234 -6.06 2.00 11.50
C PRO A 234 -5.93 3.07 10.42
N ASN A 235 -4.76 3.69 10.25
CA ASN A 235 -4.51 4.60 9.12
C ASN A 235 -4.63 3.90 7.77
N LEU A 236 -4.12 2.66 7.67
CA LEU A 236 -4.21 1.84 6.49
C LEU A 236 -5.66 1.40 6.26
N SER A 237 -6.33 0.84 7.27
CA SER A 237 -7.72 0.41 7.14
C SER A 237 -8.67 1.58 6.83
N ALA A 238 -8.44 2.76 7.40
CA ALA A 238 -9.23 3.96 7.08
C ALA A 238 -9.09 4.41 5.61
N SER A 239 -7.96 4.11 4.97
CA SER A 239 -7.74 4.46 3.56
C SER A 239 -8.57 3.62 2.59
N TRP A 240 -9.06 2.45 3.02
CA TRP A 240 -9.89 1.56 2.20
C TRP A 240 -11.18 2.22 1.70
N LEU A 241 -11.76 3.14 2.50
CA LEU A 241 -12.93 3.91 2.06
C LEU A 241 -12.65 4.70 0.78
N PHE A 242 -11.44 5.24 0.62
CA PHE A 242 -11.07 5.97 -0.60
C PHE A 242 -11.05 5.03 -1.80
N GLN A 243 -10.41 3.87 -1.69
CA GLN A 243 -10.41 2.85 -2.75
C GLN A 243 -11.84 2.48 -3.16
N ARG A 244 -12.69 2.21 -2.17
CA ARG A 244 -14.11 1.86 -2.35
C ARG A 244 -14.88 2.96 -3.08
N ALA A 245 -14.66 4.22 -2.71
CA ALA A 245 -15.31 5.38 -3.30
C ALA A 245 -14.82 5.66 -4.74
N MET A 246 -13.56 5.35 -5.03
CA MET A 246 -12.90 5.52 -6.33
C MET A 246 -13.12 4.35 -7.31
N SER A 247 -13.81 3.29 -6.89
CA SER A 247 -14.05 2.12 -7.74
C SER A 247 -15.22 2.32 -8.71
N GLY A 248 -15.08 1.82 -9.94
CA GLY A 248 -16.20 1.73 -10.89
C GLY A 248 -17.27 0.75 -10.39
N LYS A 249 -18.57 1.05 -10.60
CA LYS A 249 -19.67 0.17 -10.19
C LYS A 249 -20.77 0.19 -11.23
N LYS A 250 -21.14 -1.01 -11.72
CA LYS A 250 -22.11 -1.25 -12.82
C LYS A 250 -23.52 -0.71 -12.58
N GLN A 251 -23.87 -0.37 -11.34
CA GLN A 251 -25.20 0.07 -10.92
C GLN A 251 -25.09 1.08 -9.78
N SER A 252 -24.48 2.24 -10.02
CA SER A 252 -24.49 3.34 -9.06
C SER A 252 -25.41 4.46 -9.54
N ASP A 253 -26.40 4.84 -8.72
CA ASP A 253 -27.29 6.01 -8.94
C ASP A 253 -26.57 7.35 -8.73
N VAL A 254 -25.29 7.42 -9.06
CA VAL A 254 -24.43 8.60 -8.91
C VAL A 254 -23.88 8.97 -10.28
N SER A 255 -23.56 10.25 -10.46
CA SER A 255 -23.02 10.76 -11.72
C SER A 255 -21.77 9.98 -12.17
N PRO A 256 -21.60 9.70 -13.48
CA PRO A 256 -20.34 9.18 -14.02
C PRO A 256 -19.11 10.05 -13.70
N THR A 257 -19.31 11.33 -13.38
CA THR A 257 -18.24 12.28 -12.97
C THR A 257 -17.98 12.31 -11.47
N PHE A 258 -18.77 11.58 -10.66
CA PHE A 258 -18.74 11.66 -9.20
C PHE A 258 -17.33 11.46 -8.61
N ILE A 259 -16.56 10.53 -9.15
CA ILE A 259 -15.21 10.24 -8.63
C ILE A 259 -14.29 11.45 -8.82
N ASN A 260 -14.35 12.12 -9.97
CA ASN A 260 -13.57 13.34 -10.21
C ASN A 260 -14.03 14.48 -9.29
N GLU A 261 -15.33 14.63 -9.08
CA GLU A 261 -15.88 15.64 -8.16
C GLU A 261 -15.40 15.41 -6.72
N LEU A 262 -15.37 14.14 -6.29
CA LEU A 262 -14.88 13.74 -4.97
C LEU A 262 -13.38 14.00 -4.82
N LEU A 263 -12.57 13.59 -5.79
CA LEU A 263 -11.14 13.85 -5.79
C LEU A 263 -10.84 15.35 -5.80
N PHE A 264 -11.52 16.11 -6.65
CA PHE A 264 -11.37 17.56 -6.72
C PHE A 264 -11.69 18.24 -5.38
N ALA A 265 -12.83 17.89 -4.76
CA ALA A 265 -13.23 18.45 -3.47
C ALA A 265 -12.22 18.13 -2.35
N ASN A 266 -11.71 16.90 -2.34
CA ASN A 266 -10.70 16.45 -1.38
C ASN A 266 -9.37 17.18 -1.57
N PHE A 267 -8.80 17.17 -2.79
CA PHE A 267 -7.52 17.81 -3.07
C PHE A 267 -7.57 19.33 -2.90
N GLN A 268 -8.65 19.99 -3.35
CA GLN A 268 -8.84 21.42 -3.11
C GLN A 268 -8.91 21.75 -1.60
N SER A 269 -9.54 20.88 -0.80
CA SER A 269 -9.59 21.07 0.66
C SER A 269 -8.22 20.86 1.29
N MET A 270 -7.47 19.83 0.88
CA MET A 270 -6.12 19.57 1.37
C MET A 270 -5.13 20.67 0.99
N GLU A 271 -5.21 21.19 -0.24
CA GLU A 271 -4.40 22.33 -0.70
C GLU A 271 -4.65 23.57 0.17
N LYS A 272 -5.91 23.91 0.46
CA LYS A 272 -6.27 25.01 1.37
C LYS A 272 -5.74 24.82 2.80
N LEU A 273 -5.64 23.57 3.27
CA LEU A 273 -5.11 23.24 4.59
C LEU A 273 -3.57 23.20 4.63
N GLY A 274 -2.92 23.21 3.46
CA GLY A 274 -1.48 23.31 3.29
C GLY A 274 -0.70 22.01 3.42
N ASP A 275 0.62 22.14 3.31
CA ASP A 275 1.59 21.04 3.30
C ASP A 275 1.48 20.03 4.46
N PRO A 276 1.20 20.44 5.72
CA PRO A 276 1.04 19.48 6.83
C PRO A 276 -0.13 18.51 6.66
N VAL A 277 -1.07 18.79 5.75
CA VAL A 277 -2.19 17.90 5.42
C VAL A 277 -1.94 17.20 4.09
N LEU A 278 -1.54 17.94 3.05
CA LEU A 278 -1.42 17.41 1.69
C LEU A 278 -0.25 16.42 1.54
N ARG A 279 0.95 16.77 2.02
CA ARG A 279 2.16 15.94 1.81
C ARG A 279 2.11 14.56 2.45
N PRO A 280 1.68 14.38 3.73
CA PRO A 280 1.54 13.05 4.29
C PRO A 280 0.52 12.22 3.52
N PHE A 281 -0.61 12.82 3.10
CA PHE A 281 -1.62 12.12 2.29
C PHE A 281 -1.05 11.60 0.96
N LEU A 282 -0.27 12.42 0.24
CA LEU A 282 0.39 12.03 -1.01
C LEU A 282 1.45 10.91 -0.84
N GLN A 283 1.86 10.62 0.39
CA GLN A 283 2.79 9.53 0.74
C GLN A 283 2.08 8.38 1.47
N ASP A 284 0.74 8.32 1.35
CA ASP A 284 -0.13 7.34 2.00
C ASP A 284 0.01 7.29 3.52
N VAL A 285 0.31 8.43 4.13
CA VAL A 285 0.30 8.60 5.58
C VAL A 285 -1.02 9.25 5.97
N ILE A 286 -2.03 8.43 6.24
CA ILE A 286 -3.27 8.95 6.82
C ILE A 286 -3.06 9.23 8.30
N GLN A 287 -3.34 10.47 8.72
CA GLN A 287 -3.26 10.93 10.09
C GLN A 287 -4.63 11.45 10.54
N PHE A 288 -4.98 11.24 11.81
CA PHE A 288 -6.30 11.61 12.34
C PHE A 288 -6.65 13.09 12.13
N GLY A 289 -5.77 14.00 12.59
CA GLY A 289 -6.01 15.45 12.51
C GLY A 289 -6.19 15.96 11.06
N PRO A 290 -5.25 15.69 10.15
CA PRO A 290 -5.39 16.00 8.73
C PRO A 290 -6.66 15.43 8.10
N LEU A 291 -7.02 14.19 8.41
CA LEU A 291 -8.23 13.56 7.90
C LEU A 291 -9.51 14.27 8.39
N VAL A 292 -9.61 14.54 9.70
CA VAL A 292 -10.75 15.29 10.29
C VAL A 292 -10.91 16.66 9.63
N LYS A 293 -9.81 17.41 9.48
CA LYS A 293 -9.84 18.75 8.88
C LYS A 293 -10.29 18.70 7.41
N THR A 294 -9.78 17.73 6.65
CA THR A 294 -10.12 17.55 5.24
C THR A 294 -11.59 17.20 5.07
N LEU A 295 -12.07 16.18 5.80
CA LEU A 295 -13.48 15.76 5.74
C LEU A 295 -14.41 16.90 6.18
N GLY A 296 -14.09 17.60 7.27
CA GLY A 296 -14.87 18.75 7.73
C GLY A 296 -14.96 19.86 6.69
N LEU A 297 -13.85 20.19 6.02
CA LEU A 297 -13.82 21.23 4.99
C LEU A 297 -14.59 20.81 3.73
N VAL A 298 -14.56 19.53 3.34
CA VAL A 298 -15.39 19.00 2.25
C VAL A 298 -16.88 19.06 2.62
N MET A 299 -17.25 18.68 3.85
CA MET A 299 -18.64 18.74 4.31
C MET A 299 -19.18 20.17 4.30
N LEU A 300 -18.36 21.17 4.64
CA LEU A 300 -18.74 22.58 4.62
C LEU A 300 -18.86 23.14 3.19
N ASN A 301 -17.92 22.83 2.31
CA ASN A 301 -17.86 23.42 0.96
C ASN A 301 -18.69 22.68 -0.08
N LYS A 302 -18.93 21.38 0.10
CA LYS A 302 -19.59 20.48 -0.86
C LYS A 302 -20.55 19.50 -0.15
N PRO A 303 -21.52 19.96 0.67
CA PRO A 303 -22.39 19.08 1.46
C PRO A 303 -23.19 18.08 0.62
N LEU A 304 -23.55 18.44 -0.61
CA LEU A 304 -24.29 17.58 -1.53
C LEU A 304 -23.49 16.36 -2.03
N ILE A 305 -22.19 16.28 -1.75
CA ILE A 305 -21.38 15.09 -2.09
C ILE A 305 -21.65 13.94 -1.13
N ILE A 306 -22.10 14.22 0.10
CA ILE A 306 -22.30 13.20 1.14
C ILE A 306 -23.36 12.17 0.73
N PRO A 307 -24.58 12.55 0.28
CA PRO A 307 -25.55 11.56 -0.19
C PRO A 307 -25.00 10.66 -1.31
N SER A 308 -24.19 11.21 -2.21
CA SER A 308 -23.55 10.46 -3.29
C SER A 308 -22.49 9.48 -2.77
N ILE A 309 -21.71 9.85 -1.73
CA ILE A 309 -20.80 8.92 -1.04
C ILE A 309 -21.60 7.76 -0.44
N PHE A 310 -22.70 8.04 0.28
CA PHE A 310 -23.56 7.00 0.86
C PHE A 310 -24.13 6.07 -0.20
N LYS A 311 -24.60 6.60 -1.33
CA LYS A 311 -25.10 5.80 -2.47
C LYS A 311 -23.99 4.96 -3.12
N LYS A 312 -22.79 5.52 -3.29
CA LYS A 312 -21.65 4.87 -3.94
C LYS A 312 -21.11 3.71 -3.09
N VAL A 313 -20.85 4.00 -1.82
CA VAL A 313 -20.10 3.12 -0.91
C VAL A 313 -21.03 2.18 -0.14
N GLY A 314 -22.20 2.67 0.26
CA GLY A 314 -23.17 1.94 1.08
C GLY A 314 -22.98 2.13 2.59
N LEU A 315 -24.08 2.10 3.33
CA LEU A 315 -24.10 2.30 4.78
C LEU A 315 -23.24 1.28 5.57
N PRO A 316 -23.25 -0.04 5.26
CA PRO A 316 -22.45 -1.00 6.02
C PRO A 316 -20.95 -0.68 5.98
N VAL A 317 -20.44 -0.26 4.82
CA VAL A 317 -19.03 0.12 4.67
C VAL A 317 -18.68 1.37 5.46
N LEU A 318 -19.58 2.36 5.49
CA LEU A 318 -19.34 3.58 6.27
C LEU A 318 -19.32 3.31 7.78
N LEU A 319 -20.17 2.40 8.26
CA LEU A 319 -20.17 1.97 9.65
C LEU A 319 -18.88 1.24 10.02
N ASP A 320 -18.42 0.31 9.18
CA ASP A 320 -17.15 -0.38 9.36
C ASP A 320 -15.96 0.60 9.39
N TRP A 321 -15.91 1.51 8.42
CA TRP A 321 -14.92 2.57 8.35
C TRP A 321 -14.91 3.49 9.58
N SER A 322 -16.08 3.77 10.16
CA SER A 322 -16.18 4.61 11.37
C SER A 322 -15.43 4.00 12.56
N GLY A 323 -15.40 2.67 12.67
CA GLY A 323 -14.60 1.97 13.67
C GLY A 323 -13.11 2.20 13.47
N HIS A 324 -12.62 2.08 12.23
CA HIS A 324 -11.22 2.36 11.89
C HIS A 324 -10.86 3.84 12.13
N PHE A 325 -11.77 4.76 11.82
CA PHE A 325 -11.59 6.19 12.08
C PHE A 325 -11.46 6.51 13.58
N VAL A 326 -12.31 5.91 14.42
CA VAL A 326 -12.20 6.04 15.89
C VAL A 326 -10.89 5.44 16.39
N MET A 327 -10.51 4.27 15.90
CA MET A 327 -9.23 3.64 16.25
C MET A 327 -8.02 4.45 15.82
N LEU A 328 -8.10 5.16 14.70
CA LEU A 328 -7.05 6.08 14.25
C LEU A 328 -6.86 7.22 15.25
N GLY A 329 -7.96 7.82 15.73
CA GLY A 329 -7.94 8.82 16.80
C GLY A 329 -7.38 8.25 18.11
N PHE A 330 -7.80 7.04 18.48
CA PHE A 330 -7.32 6.36 19.68
C PHE A 330 -5.82 6.03 19.61
N TYR A 331 -5.31 5.53 18.49
CA TYR A 331 -3.88 5.27 18.29
C TYR A 331 -3.07 6.56 18.31
N THR A 332 -3.61 7.64 17.72
CA THR A 332 -2.99 8.98 17.80
C THR A 332 -2.86 9.42 19.26
N PHE A 333 -3.90 9.25 20.06
CA PHE A 333 -3.89 9.55 21.49
C PHE A 333 -2.88 8.67 22.26
N LEU A 334 -2.92 7.35 22.08
CA LEU A 334 -2.00 6.43 22.77
C LEU A 334 -0.54 6.73 22.42
N SER A 335 -0.22 6.94 21.15
CA SER A 335 1.14 7.26 20.70
C SER A 335 1.62 8.63 21.20
N SER A 336 0.72 9.61 21.36
CA SER A 336 1.10 10.96 21.77
C SER A 336 1.25 11.10 23.28
N PHE A 337 0.42 10.39 24.07
CA PHE A 337 0.31 10.59 25.51
C PHE A 337 0.75 9.38 26.34
N PHE A 338 0.52 8.15 25.88
CA PHE A 338 0.85 6.94 26.64
C PHE A 338 2.24 6.37 26.31
N ASP A 339 2.63 6.37 25.03
CA ASP A 339 3.97 5.90 24.62
C ASP A 339 5.09 6.60 25.42
N PRO A 340 5.15 7.96 25.51
CA PRO A 340 6.22 8.64 26.24
C PRO A 340 6.28 8.29 27.73
N VAL A 341 5.13 7.91 28.32
CA VAL A 341 5.03 7.52 29.73
C VAL A 341 5.52 6.10 29.94
N ILE A 342 5.24 5.17 29.02
CA ILE A 342 5.58 3.75 29.15
C ILE A 342 7.01 3.47 28.70
N ARG A 343 7.49 4.14 27.64
CA ARG A 343 8.78 3.86 26.99
C ARG A 343 10.00 3.87 27.94
N PRO A 344 10.12 4.77 28.93
CA PRO A 344 11.23 4.77 29.87
C PRO A 344 11.32 3.50 30.75
N TRP A 345 10.19 2.82 30.98
CA TRP A 345 10.12 1.66 31.88
C TRP A 345 10.41 0.33 31.17
N LEU A 346 10.46 0.32 29.83
CA LEU A 346 10.66 -0.90 29.04
C LEU A 346 11.98 -1.60 29.31
N SER A 347 13.02 -0.86 29.73
CA SER A 347 14.32 -1.45 30.08
C SER A 347 14.22 -2.42 31.25
N SER A 348 13.23 -2.25 32.13
CA SER A 348 13.04 -3.04 33.34
C SER A 348 12.18 -4.29 33.12
N PHE A 349 11.59 -4.45 31.94
CA PHE A 349 10.70 -5.58 31.65
C PHE A 349 11.48 -6.83 31.24
N PRO A 350 10.94 -8.04 31.54
CA PRO A 350 11.44 -9.29 30.98
C PRO A 350 11.48 -9.24 29.45
N ALA A 351 12.39 -10.01 28.83
CA ALA A 351 12.67 -9.94 27.39
C ALA A 351 11.40 -10.05 26.51
N LYS A 352 10.53 -11.02 26.80
CA LYS A 352 9.28 -11.24 26.06
C LYS A 352 8.31 -10.06 26.18
N THR A 353 8.01 -9.65 27.40
CA THR A 353 7.14 -8.51 27.68
C THR A 353 7.69 -7.20 27.09
N LYS A 354 9.01 -7.01 27.15
CA LYS A 354 9.71 -5.89 26.52
C LYS A 354 9.52 -5.89 25.00
N TYR A 355 9.71 -7.04 24.34
CA TYR A 355 9.47 -7.19 22.91
C TYR A 355 8.01 -6.85 22.55
N GLU A 356 7.05 -7.44 23.25
CA GLU A 356 5.63 -7.20 23.01
C GLU A 356 5.25 -5.73 23.15
N TRP A 357 5.72 -5.06 24.21
CA TRP A 357 5.47 -3.64 24.39
C TRP A 357 6.15 -2.79 23.33
N LYS A 358 7.39 -3.07 22.93
CA LYS A 358 8.03 -2.36 21.82
C LYS A 358 7.20 -2.45 20.54
N ARG A 359 6.72 -3.65 20.20
CA ARG A 359 5.86 -3.85 19.01
C ARG A 359 4.50 -3.15 19.14
N LYS A 360 3.88 -3.15 20.33
CA LYS A 360 2.64 -2.41 20.60
C LYS A 360 2.81 -0.89 20.45
N LEU A 361 3.90 -0.33 20.98
CA LEU A 361 4.20 1.09 20.82
C LEU A 361 4.47 1.47 19.36
N GLU A 362 5.19 0.61 18.61
CA GLU A 362 5.35 0.75 17.17
C GLU A 362 4.00 0.69 16.44
N ALA A 363 3.11 -0.24 16.81
CA ALA A 363 1.77 -0.33 16.23
C ALA A 363 0.98 0.98 16.42
N TRP A 364 1.03 1.59 17.61
CA TRP A 364 0.38 2.88 17.85
C TRP A 364 0.96 3.99 16.98
N LYS A 365 2.29 4.13 16.96
CA LYS A 365 2.97 5.18 16.21
C LYS A 365 2.71 5.07 14.70
N TYR A 366 2.98 3.90 14.13
CA TYR A 366 2.85 3.68 12.69
C TYR A 366 1.39 3.57 12.25
N GLY A 367 0.54 2.93 13.07
CA GLY A 367 -0.90 2.85 12.82
C GLY A 367 -1.61 4.21 12.90
N ALA A 368 -1.03 5.19 13.60
CA ALA A 368 -1.48 6.58 13.60
C ALA A 368 -0.88 7.46 12.50
N GLY A 369 0.08 6.94 11.73
CA GLY A 369 0.86 7.72 10.77
C GLY A 369 1.80 8.74 11.40
N LEU A 370 2.15 8.57 12.69
CA LEU A 370 3.07 9.46 13.42
C LEU A 370 4.54 9.08 13.24
N ASP A 371 4.83 8.10 12.38
CA ASP A 371 6.17 7.84 11.83
C ASP A 371 6.61 8.88 10.80
N TYR A 372 5.66 9.59 10.19
CA TYR A 372 5.93 10.66 9.25
C TYR A 372 6.47 11.92 9.93
N SER A 373 7.50 12.52 9.35
CA SER A 373 8.05 13.81 9.75
C SER A 373 8.12 14.74 8.56
N LEU A 374 7.62 15.98 8.70
CA LEU A 374 7.67 16.99 7.66
C LEU A 374 9.11 17.47 7.38
N ASN A 375 10.04 17.27 8.33
CA ASN A 375 11.37 17.87 8.34
C ASN A 375 12.42 17.14 7.48
N TYR A 376 12.13 15.96 6.90
CA TYR A 376 13.10 15.23 6.08
C TYR A 376 13.60 16.00 4.83
N LEU A 377 12.93 17.11 4.46
CA LEU A 377 13.32 17.98 3.35
C LEU A 377 14.18 19.20 3.75
N SER A 378 14.31 19.52 5.04
CA SER A 378 15.19 20.60 5.50
C SER A 378 16.61 20.12 5.79
N GLU A 379 16.78 18.84 6.10
CA GLU A 379 18.09 18.22 6.32
C GLU A 379 18.75 17.79 5.00
N SER A 380 18.00 17.32 4.00
CA SER A 380 18.57 16.98 2.67
C SER A 380 19.09 18.19 1.89
N LYS A 381 18.61 19.40 2.19
CA LYS A 381 19.15 20.67 1.65
C LYS A 381 20.41 21.16 2.36
N LYS A 382 20.89 20.47 3.40
CA LYS A 382 22.14 20.80 4.10
C LYS A 382 23.30 19.87 3.74
N GLU A 383 23.06 18.83 2.95
CA GLU A 383 24.07 17.86 2.52
C GLU A 383 24.33 17.83 1.00
N GLU A 384 23.82 18.82 0.25
CA GLU A 384 24.37 19.25 -1.05
C GLU A 384 25.16 20.54 -0.85
#